data_AF-A0A9N8LDK7-F1
#
_entry.id   AF-A0A9N8LDK7-F1
#
_cell.length_a   1.000
_cell.length_b   1.000
_cell.length_c   1.000
_cell.angle_alpha   90.00
_cell.angle_beta   90.00
_cell.angle_gamma   90.00
#
_symmetry.space_group_name_H-M   'P 1'
#
loop_
_entity.id
_entity.type
_entity.pdbx_description
1 polymer ?
#
loop_
_entity_poly.entity_id
_entity_poly.type
_entity_poly.pdbx_seq_one_letter_code
_entity_poly.pdbx_strand_id
1 'polypeptide(L)'
;MWCRQFTRQPLGFSLAVIVGLLAIGTQASLIPKNCRSGHVDLLPRFGTGGTQRPGKLCTINEDQSDICALTQCSEPYCAADGSCGNHCYLLSLGDQGCIADDECNLGGCAEGTCAMIPTGGSCHLNRNCVSSLCSEGGICIDPSPASLKINELCAGGGQCLSDYCSDQYEPNNICRGGGTICEDVSRCGPYKIGQTCASDAECDEGGCSSGTCQYLPVGAMCTTNEQCNTRRCKSTDGENYQCVARGGGESCNTAADCSTGACNFISMMGYYCKQNNYGETCRDGRDCLSHLCVAATATCLAPVAATCSSNDMCVSGLCEGGKCSKLRRLDVYTSLSECASGTYESSWNSCGPAGCYFVTVCGTSKDGDACVEDGDCSEGSWCSGSILGSKSGKCAAGTRPTSTTTSKPASTTSTSAGTTTTVKTSSSTTSVKTTTASSSTTSKSTSTTAKPTTTTSSKSSSSTKSTTPTSTKPVSTTTSTKPASSSTTSKSTTTSKSTTSSKSTTTSKTTTSTKTTASTKTTSTTTTASSTLKPSAAACTANAVCTSGYCRKPLLSDGTTRAASGTCDTKKASGAKCYQNGGCLSGTCDKTKGVCA
;
A
#
# COMPACT_ATOMS: atom_id res chain seq x y z
N MET A 1 -56.77 -32.15 -12.88
CA MET A 1 -57.96 -31.45 -12.32
C MET A 1 -57.70 -29.95 -12.37
N TRP A 2 -58.52 -29.23 -13.17
CA TRP A 2 -59.06 -27.85 -13.01
C TRP A 2 -58.21 -26.78 -12.28
N CYS A 3 -58.15 -25.50 -12.65
CA CYS A 3 -58.61 -24.72 -13.80
C CYS A 3 -57.99 -23.30 -13.70
N ARG A 4 -58.15 -22.53 -14.78
CA ARG A 4 -57.61 -21.20 -15.12
C ARG A 4 -57.96 -20.05 -14.15
N GLN A 5 -57.20 -18.94 -14.21
CA GLN A 5 -57.69 -17.64 -14.74
C GLN A 5 -56.53 -16.65 -15.04
N PHE A 6 -56.46 -16.23 -16.30
CA PHE A 6 -55.72 -15.07 -16.82
C PHE A 6 -56.77 -13.99 -17.17
N THR A 7 -56.55 -12.75 -16.76
CA THR A 7 -57.38 -11.60 -17.14
C THR A 7 -56.75 -10.80 -18.29
N ARG A 8 -57.57 -10.61 -19.33
CA ARG A 8 -57.53 -9.66 -20.47
C ARG A 8 -57.66 -8.20 -19.96
N GLN A 9 -57.39 -7.07 -20.63
CA GLN A 9 -57.24 -6.55 -22.01
C GLN A 9 -56.89 -5.01 -21.86
N PRO A 10 -56.86 -4.11 -22.88
CA PRO A 10 -56.79 -4.27 -24.34
C PRO A 10 -55.75 -3.37 -25.07
N LEU A 11 -55.54 -3.73 -26.34
CA LEU A 11 -54.92 -2.96 -27.42
C LEU A 11 -55.87 -1.87 -27.95
N GLY A 12 -55.33 -0.69 -28.24
CA GLY A 12 -55.97 0.36 -29.03
C GLY A 12 -55.21 0.57 -30.34
N PHE A 13 -55.87 0.24 -31.46
CA PHE A 13 -55.47 0.57 -32.83
C PHE A 13 -55.74 2.04 -33.14
N SER A 14 -54.87 2.69 -33.92
CA SER A 14 -55.27 3.74 -34.87
C SER A 14 -54.29 3.78 -36.02
N LEU A 15 -54.85 3.54 -37.21
CA LEU A 15 -54.21 3.39 -38.50
C LEU A 15 -54.70 4.61 -39.31
N ALA A 16 -53.77 5.45 -39.78
CA ALA A 16 -54.09 6.54 -40.71
C ALA A 16 -53.10 6.51 -41.88
N VAL A 17 -53.70 6.30 -43.05
CA VAL A 17 -53.16 6.20 -44.39
C VAL A 17 -52.83 7.60 -44.93
N ILE A 18 -51.63 7.82 -45.47
CA ILE A 18 -51.42 8.73 -46.61
C ILE A 18 -50.46 8.08 -47.61
N VAL A 19 -51.00 7.82 -48.78
CA VAL A 19 -50.37 7.42 -50.03
C VAL A 19 -49.89 8.68 -50.76
N GLY A 20 -48.73 8.62 -51.42
CA GLY A 20 -48.43 9.45 -52.59
C GLY A 20 -47.04 10.09 -52.61
N LEU A 21 -46.09 9.47 -53.32
CA LEU A 21 -45.43 10.03 -54.51
C LEU A 21 -44.21 9.19 -54.89
N LEU A 22 -44.41 8.41 -55.95
CA LEU A 22 -43.38 7.78 -56.75
C LEU A 22 -42.88 8.79 -57.80
N ALA A 23 -41.61 8.63 -58.18
CA ALA A 23 -40.98 9.01 -59.46
C ALA A 23 -40.15 10.31 -59.53
N ILE A 24 -39.09 10.17 -60.35
CA ILE A 24 -38.10 11.15 -60.85
C ILE A 24 -36.86 11.31 -59.94
N GLY A 25 -35.62 11.07 -60.38
CA GLY A 25 -35.15 10.62 -61.68
C GLY A 25 -33.70 10.16 -61.62
N THR A 26 -33.44 9.08 -62.34
CA THR A 26 -32.13 8.71 -62.88
C THR A 26 -31.81 9.67 -64.02
N GLN A 27 -30.75 10.47 -63.93
CA GLN A 27 -29.95 10.91 -65.08
C GLN A 27 -28.51 11.14 -64.63
N ALA A 28 -27.64 10.22 -65.04
CA ALA A 28 -26.20 10.37 -64.99
C ALA A 28 -25.77 11.36 -66.09
N SER A 29 -24.92 12.30 -65.70
CA SER A 29 -24.37 13.36 -66.55
C SER A 29 -23.57 12.82 -67.74
N LEU A 30 -23.94 13.30 -68.92
CA LEU A 30 -23.07 13.50 -70.08
C LEU A 30 -22.90 15.02 -70.27
N ILE A 31 -21.74 15.46 -70.81
CA ILE A 31 -21.32 16.81 -71.32
C ILE A 31 -19.94 17.23 -70.73
N PRO A 32 -19.01 17.85 -71.49
CA PRO A 32 -17.87 17.12 -72.07
C PRO A 32 -16.51 17.67 -71.58
N LYS A 33 -15.46 16.86 -71.74
CA LYS A 33 -14.07 17.32 -71.58
C LYS A 33 -13.60 17.95 -72.89
N ASN A 34 -13.30 19.24 -72.88
CA ASN A 34 -12.30 19.87 -73.73
C ASN A 34 -11.88 21.23 -73.15
N CYS A 35 -10.67 21.29 -72.60
CA CYS A 35 -9.58 22.19 -73.01
C CYS A 35 -8.45 22.18 -71.96
N ARG A 36 -7.25 21.84 -72.44
CA ARG A 36 -5.93 21.95 -71.79
C ARG A 36 -5.66 23.35 -71.26
N SER A 37 -4.93 23.46 -70.15
CA SER A 37 -3.65 24.22 -70.10
C SER A 37 -2.90 23.94 -68.78
N GLY A 38 -1.60 23.64 -68.86
CA GLY A 38 -0.66 23.63 -67.73
C GLY A 38 -0.17 22.27 -67.23
N HIS A 39 0.48 21.47 -68.09
CA HIS A 39 1.25 20.29 -67.69
C HIS A 39 2.48 20.69 -66.86
N VAL A 40 2.57 20.21 -65.62
CA VAL A 40 3.82 19.73 -65.05
C VAL A 40 3.75 18.20 -65.18
N ASP A 41 4.58 17.63 -66.03
CA ASP A 41 4.63 16.19 -66.26
C ASP A 41 5.15 15.44 -65.02
N LEU A 42 4.24 14.91 -64.22
CA LEU A 42 4.52 13.76 -63.37
C LEU A 42 4.15 12.51 -64.17
N LEU A 43 5.16 11.83 -64.69
CA LEU A 43 5.04 10.53 -65.37
C LEU A 43 4.28 9.52 -64.47
N PRO A 44 3.36 8.71 -65.04
CA PRO A 44 2.68 7.67 -64.29
C PRO A 44 3.65 6.53 -63.94
N ARG A 45 4.11 6.48 -62.69
CA ARG A 45 4.92 5.40 -62.10
C ARG A 45 4.10 4.11 -61.81
N PHE A 46 3.22 3.71 -62.73
CA PHE A 46 2.52 2.42 -62.68
C PHE A 46 3.18 1.43 -63.66
N GLY A 47 4.42 1.05 -63.37
CA GLY A 47 5.06 -0.14 -63.95
C GLY A 47 4.98 -1.28 -62.95
N THR A 48 4.58 -2.47 -63.39
CA THR A 48 4.43 -3.71 -62.60
C THR A 48 5.74 -4.30 -62.04
N GLY A 49 6.83 -3.54 -62.04
CA GLY A 49 8.06 -3.87 -61.34
C GLY A 49 8.00 -3.34 -59.91
N GLY A 50 8.05 -4.23 -58.93
CA GLY A 50 7.95 -3.89 -57.51
C GLY A 50 9.00 -2.86 -57.11
N THR A 51 8.59 -1.60 -56.98
CA THR A 51 9.39 -0.54 -56.39
C THR A 51 9.76 -0.96 -54.97
N GLN A 52 11.06 -1.07 -54.70
CA GLN A 52 11.52 -1.38 -53.36
C GLN A 52 11.19 -0.20 -52.45
N ARG A 53 10.41 -0.50 -51.40
CA ARG A 53 9.93 0.47 -50.43
C ARG A 53 11.08 0.94 -49.52
N PRO A 54 11.04 2.19 -49.04
CA PRO A 54 11.93 2.68 -47.98
C PRO A 54 12.05 1.69 -46.81
N GLY A 55 13.26 1.52 -46.27
CA GLY A 55 13.56 0.56 -45.19
C GLY A 55 13.73 -0.91 -45.60
N LYS A 56 13.52 -1.28 -46.87
CA LYS A 56 13.89 -2.61 -47.41
C LYS A 56 15.31 -2.58 -47.97
N LEU A 57 16.01 -3.72 -47.90
CA LEU A 57 17.27 -3.94 -48.61
C LEU A 57 17.04 -3.68 -50.10
N CYS A 58 17.70 -2.64 -50.64
CA CYS A 58 17.71 -2.46 -52.08
C CYS A 58 18.66 -3.49 -52.69
N THR A 59 18.13 -4.48 -53.40
CA THR A 59 18.95 -5.40 -54.20
C THR A 59 19.24 -4.72 -55.51
N ILE A 60 20.47 -4.22 -55.65
CA ILE A 60 20.99 -3.73 -56.92
C ILE A 60 21.13 -4.97 -57.81
N ASN A 61 20.17 -5.24 -58.68
CA ASN A 61 20.44 -6.09 -59.84
C ASN A 61 21.28 -5.24 -60.80
N GLU A 62 22.43 -5.74 -61.23
CA GLU A 62 23.41 -5.04 -62.08
C GLU A 62 22.81 -4.48 -63.40
N ASP A 63 21.62 -4.93 -63.80
CA ASP A 63 20.95 -4.50 -65.04
C ASP A 63 19.79 -3.49 -64.85
N GLN A 64 19.48 -3.05 -63.63
CA GLN A 64 18.48 -1.99 -63.39
C GLN A 64 19.00 -0.95 -62.38
N SER A 65 19.79 0.00 -62.89
CA SER A 65 20.06 1.24 -62.18
C SER A 65 18.74 2.00 -61.95
N ASP A 66 18.54 2.52 -60.74
CA ASP A 66 17.63 3.64 -60.41
C ASP A 66 16.18 3.36 -59.99
N ILE A 67 15.86 2.24 -59.31
CA ILE A 67 14.49 2.10 -58.75
C ILE A 67 14.47 1.67 -57.27
N CYS A 68 15.20 2.40 -56.42
CA CYS A 68 14.63 2.75 -55.12
C CYS A 68 13.75 3.99 -55.37
N ALA A 69 12.47 3.95 -55.00
CA ALA A 69 11.52 4.97 -55.46
C ALA A 69 11.86 6.41 -55.02
N LEU A 70 12.73 6.59 -54.02
CA LEU A 70 12.99 7.86 -53.35
C LEU A 70 14.50 8.10 -53.11
N THR A 71 15.09 8.73 -54.12
CA THR A 71 16.23 9.67 -54.18
C THR A 71 17.58 9.44 -53.49
N GLN A 72 17.75 8.73 -52.37
CA GLN A 72 19.10 8.48 -51.83
C GLN A 72 19.20 7.10 -51.14
N CYS A 73 20.08 6.26 -51.68
CA CYS A 73 20.59 5.07 -50.99
C CYS A 73 21.79 5.50 -50.14
N SER A 74 21.93 4.95 -48.93
CA SER A 74 23.17 5.08 -48.17
C SER A 74 24.35 4.51 -48.94
N GLU A 75 25.57 4.95 -48.62
CA GLU A 75 26.76 4.17 -48.98
C GLU A 75 26.57 2.71 -48.50
N PRO A 76 27.04 1.72 -49.26
CA PRO A 76 26.79 0.32 -48.99
C PRO A 76 27.27 -0.04 -47.58
N TYR A 77 26.32 -0.40 -46.71
CA TYR A 77 26.65 -0.93 -45.41
C TYR A 77 26.79 -2.45 -45.56
N CYS A 78 28.02 -2.93 -45.38
CA CYS A 78 28.29 -4.36 -45.34
C CYS A 78 28.22 -4.84 -43.88
N ALA A 79 27.25 -5.71 -43.59
CA ALA A 79 27.20 -6.39 -42.31
C ALA A 79 28.40 -7.35 -42.18
N ALA A 80 28.74 -7.73 -40.93
CA ALA A 80 29.90 -8.56 -40.62
C ALA A 80 29.87 -9.96 -41.27
N ASP A 81 28.71 -10.39 -41.78
CA ASP A 81 28.54 -11.64 -42.53
C ASP A 81 28.86 -11.51 -44.03
N GLY A 82 29.27 -10.32 -44.50
CA GLY A 82 29.59 -10.05 -45.89
C GLY A 82 28.38 -9.67 -46.74
N SER A 83 27.18 -9.55 -46.16
CA SER A 83 26.02 -9.02 -46.87
C SER A 83 26.12 -7.49 -46.97
N CYS A 84 26.36 -7.00 -48.18
CA CYS A 84 26.37 -5.57 -48.49
C CYS A 84 25.01 -5.16 -49.05
N GLY A 85 24.34 -4.25 -48.34
CA GLY A 85 23.03 -3.75 -48.72
C GLY A 85 22.98 -2.23 -48.72
N ASN A 86 22.33 -1.65 -49.72
CA ASN A 86 21.96 -0.25 -49.69
C ASN A 86 20.64 -0.12 -48.93
N HIS A 87 20.62 0.72 -47.89
CA HIS A 87 19.38 1.11 -47.23
C HIS A 87 18.82 2.35 -47.91
N CYS A 88 17.53 2.32 -48.26
CA CYS A 88 16.81 3.55 -48.58
C CYS A 88 16.71 4.40 -47.31
N TYR A 89 17.11 5.66 -47.40
CA TYR A 89 16.78 6.62 -46.35
C TYR A 89 15.27 6.88 -46.34
N LEU A 90 14.73 7.06 -45.13
CA LEU A 90 13.39 7.58 -44.96
C LEU A 90 13.38 9.07 -45.38
N LEU A 91 12.30 9.50 -46.04
CA LEU A 91 12.11 10.87 -46.49
C LEU A 91 12.06 11.85 -45.31
N SER A 92 12.67 13.02 -45.45
CA SER A 92 12.63 14.05 -44.43
C SER A 92 11.29 14.81 -44.47
N LEU A 93 10.96 15.50 -43.37
CA LEU A 93 9.82 16.41 -43.34
C LEU A 93 9.90 17.46 -44.47
N GLY A 94 8.84 17.56 -45.27
CA GLY A 94 8.75 18.46 -46.43
C GLY A 94 9.12 17.80 -47.76
N ASP A 95 9.75 16.62 -47.75
CA ASP A 95 10.08 15.91 -48.99
C ASP A 95 8.82 15.35 -49.65
N GLN A 96 8.76 15.43 -50.99
CA GLN A 96 7.67 14.92 -51.81
C GLN A 96 7.97 13.50 -52.32
N GLY A 97 6.92 12.79 -52.73
CA GLY A 97 7.01 11.47 -53.36
C GLY A 97 6.76 10.29 -52.43
N CYS A 98 6.39 10.52 -51.17
CA CYS A 98 5.93 9.45 -50.30
C CYS A 98 4.61 8.85 -50.82
N ILE A 99 4.40 7.57 -50.56
CA ILE A 99 3.18 6.82 -50.90
C ILE A 99 2.50 6.29 -49.63
N ALA A 100 3.28 6.03 -48.60
CA ALA A 100 2.83 5.53 -47.31
C ALA A 100 3.58 6.19 -46.15
N ASP A 101 2.99 6.15 -44.96
CA ASP A 101 3.54 6.86 -43.80
C ASP A 101 4.87 6.28 -43.31
N ASP A 102 5.13 4.99 -43.56
CA ASP A 102 6.38 4.31 -43.20
C ASP A 102 7.56 4.70 -44.10
N GLU A 103 7.32 5.54 -45.12
CA GLU A 103 8.35 6.10 -46.00
C GLU A 103 8.96 7.40 -45.45
N CYS A 104 8.32 8.01 -44.44
CA CYS A 104 8.77 9.24 -43.81
C CYS A 104 9.61 8.97 -42.56
N ASN A 105 10.69 9.72 -42.38
CA ASN A 105 11.58 9.63 -41.22
C ASN A 105 10.89 10.20 -39.97
N LEU A 106 10.19 11.31 -40.15
CA LEU A 106 9.30 11.95 -39.19
C LEU A 106 8.00 12.31 -39.90
N GLY A 107 6.88 12.33 -39.19
CA GLY A 107 5.58 12.58 -39.79
C GLY A 107 5.00 11.36 -40.51
N GLY A 108 4.00 11.58 -41.34
CA GLY A 108 3.49 10.59 -42.28
C GLY A 108 3.23 11.21 -43.65
N CYS A 109 2.71 10.42 -44.57
CA CYS A 109 2.56 10.81 -45.96
C CYS A 109 1.23 11.52 -46.19
N ALA A 110 1.24 12.85 -46.10
CA ALA A 110 0.08 13.69 -46.35
C ALA A 110 0.15 14.25 -47.77
N GLU A 111 -0.79 13.84 -48.63
CA GLU A 111 -0.89 14.31 -50.03
C GLU A 111 0.41 14.12 -50.82
N GLY A 112 1.14 13.02 -50.56
CA GLY A 112 2.41 12.72 -51.21
C GLY A 112 3.60 13.52 -50.70
N THR A 113 3.46 14.26 -49.60
CA THR A 113 4.56 14.96 -48.91
C THR A 113 4.69 14.46 -47.47
N CYS A 114 5.91 14.26 -46.99
CA CYS A 114 6.13 13.91 -45.58
C CYS A 114 5.82 15.12 -44.69
N ALA A 115 4.79 15.02 -43.85
CA ALA A 115 4.34 16.07 -42.96
C ALA A 115 3.92 15.51 -41.60
N MET A 116 4.03 16.31 -40.54
CA MET A 116 3.53 15.92 -39.22
C MET A 116 2.00 15.81 -39.26
N ILE A 117 1.47 14.68 -38.79
CA ILE A 117 0.04 14.42 -38.81
C ILE A 117 -0.60 15.13 -37.60
N PRO A 118 -1.62 15.98 -37.81
CA PRO A 118 -2.30 16.67 -36.73
C PRO A 118 -3.16 15.71 -35.90
N THR A 119 -3.55 16.14 -34.71
CA THR A 119 -4.46 15.39 -33.83
C THR A 119 -5.72 14.94 -34.58
N GLY A 120 -6.06 13.65 -34.45
CA GLY A 120 -7.18 13.02 -35.15
C GLY A 120 -6.82 12.40 -36.50
N GLY A 121 -5.62 12.64 -37.04
CA GLY A 121 -5.14 11.96 -38.24
C GLY A 121 -4.67 10.53 -37.97
N SER A 122 -4.65 9.68 -39.00
CA SER A 122 -4.14 8.30 -38.93
C SER A 122 -2.64 8.30 -38.70
N CYS A 123 -2.12 7.35 -37.93
CA CYS A 123 -0.69 7.19 -37.70
C CYS A 123 -0.31 5.73 -37.50
N HIS A 124 0.91 5.39 -37.91
CA HIS A 124 1.50 4.08 -37.68
C HIS A 124 2.52 4.08 -36.53
N LEU A 125 3.16 5.22 -36.26
CA LEU A 125 4.23 5.36 -35.30
C LEU A 125 4.08 6.66 -34.54
N ASN A 126 4.66 6.75 -33.34
CA ASN A 126 4.55 7.93 -32.49
C ASN A 126 5.16 9.17 -33.17
N ARG A 127 6.27 8.97 -33.88
CA ARG A 127 6.96 10.00 -34.66
C ARG A 127 6.14 10.60 -35.81
N ASN A 128 5.01 9.99 -36.17
CA ASN A 128 4.15 10.53 -37.23
C ASN A 128 3.32 11.73 -36.77
N CYS A 129 3.09 11.84 -35.46
CA CYS A 129 2.15 12.78 -34.89
C CYS A 129 2.83 14.04 -34.40
N VAL A 130 2.20 15.22 -34.60
CA VAL A 130 2.69 16.49 -34.06
C VAL A 130 2.93 16.41 -32.53
N SER A 131 2.05 15.69 -31.83
CA SER A 131 2.12 15.44 -30.39
C SER A 131 3.14 14.38 -29.97
N SER A 132 3.80 13.74 -30.94
CA SER A 132 4.64 12.54 -30.73
C SER A 132 3.91 11.35 -30.12
N LEU A 133 2.57 11.29 -30.23
CA LEU A 133 1.74 10.24 -29.66
C LEU A 133 0.72 9.71 -30.66
N CYS A 134 0.83 8.41 -30.93
CA CYS A 134 -0.10 7.66 -31.74
C CYS A 134 -0.90 6.72 -30.81
N SER A 135 -2.21 6.89 -30.69
CA SER A 135 -3.08 6.02 -29.86
C SER A 135 -3.11 4.58 -30.37
N GLU A 136 -3.42 3.58 -29.56
CA GLU A 136 -3.46 2.16 -29.98
C GLU A 136 -4.37 1.89 -31.21
N GLY A 137 -5.36 2.75 -31.43
CA GLY A 137 -6.22 2.72 -32.63
C GLY A 137 -5.60 3.28 -33.91
N GLY A 138 -4.33 3.67 -33.88
CA GLY A 138 -3.65 4.25 -35.05
C GLY A 138 -4.07 5.69 -35.35
N ILE A 139 -4.37 6.49 -34.33
CA ILE A 139 -4.78 7.90 -34.49
C ILE A 139 -3.91 8.81 -33.63
N CYS A 140 -3.44 9.94 -34.17
CA CYS A 140 -2.65 10.93 -33.45
C CYS A 140 -3.48 11.58 -32.34
N ILE A 141 -2.95 11.58 -31.12
CA ILE A 141 -3.60 12.17 -29.94
C ILE A 141 -2.70 13.22 -29.31
N ASP A 142 -3.28 14.33 -28.88
CA ASP A 142 -2.58 15.37 -28.14
C ASP A 142 -3.22 15.50 -26.75
N PRO A 143 -2.75 14.70 -25.77
CA PRO A 143 -3.36 14.69 -24.46
C PRO A 143 -3.10 15.99 -23.73
N SER A 144 -4.13 16.52 -23.09
CA SER A 144 -3.99 17.67 -22.21
C SER A 144 -3.08 17.34 -21.01
N PRO A 145 -2.40 18.32 -20.41
CA PRO A 145 -1.61 18.11 -19.20
C PRO A 145 -2.44 17.44 -18.09
N ALA A 146 -1.84 16.45 -17.42
CA ALA A 146 -2.46 15.66 -16.36
C ALA A 146 -3.85 15.05 -16.71
N SER A 147 -4.08 14.73 -17.98
CA SER A 147 -5.35 14.13 -18.43
C SER A 147 -5.29 12.60 -18.56
N LEU A 148 -4.09 12.04 -18.71
CA LEU A 148 -3.90 10.62 -18.93
C LEU A 148 -3.92 9.82 -17.62
N LYS A 149 -4.58 8.66 -17.65
CA LYS A 149 -4.65 7.70 -16.55
C LYS A 149 -3.52 6.68 -16.62
N ILE A 150 -3.39 5.87 -15.57
CA ILE A 150 -2.43 4.77 -15.53
C ILE A 150 -2.56 3.85 -16.77
N ASN A 151 -1.43 3.37 -17.28
CA ASN A 151 -1.31 2.53 -18.48
C ASN A 151 -1.73 3.19 -19.80
N GLU A 152 -2.13 4.46 -19.82
CA GLU A 152 -2.35 5.20 -21.08
C GLU A 152 -1.02 5.66 -21.68
N LEU A 153 -0.96 5.76 -23.00
CA LEU A 153 0.24 6.14 -23.75
C LEU A 153 0.61 7.60 -23.50
N CYS A 154 1.87 7.87 -23.16
CA CYS A 154 2.39 9.21 -22.88
C CYS A 154 3.72 9.46 -23.61
N ALA A 155 3.99 10.73 -23.92
CA ALA A 155 5.27 11.22 -24.42
C ALA A 155 6.11 11.83 -23.30
N GLY A 156 5.50 12.20 -22.18
CA GLY A 156 6.19 12.74 -21.01
C GLY A 156 5.35 12.74 -19.73
N GLY A 157 6.02 12.89 -18.58
CA GLY A 157 5.39 12.82 -17.25
C GLY A 157 4.22 13.77 -17.08
N GLY A 158 4.35 15.03 -17.53
CA GLY A 158 3.31 16.06 -17.33
C GLY A 158 1.98 15.81 -18.07
N GLN A 159 1.89 14.82 -18.95
CA GLN A 159 0.62 14.39 -19.56
C GLN A 159 -0.15 13.41 -18.65
N CYS A 160 0.57 12.70 -17.78
CA CYS A 160 0.05 11.71 -16.85
C CYS A 160 -0.48 12.37 -15.58
N LEU A 161 -1.60 11.87 -15.07
CA LEU A 161 -2.12 12.29 -13.77
C LEU A 161 -1.15 11.92 -12.62
N SER A 162 -0.30 10.90 -12.82
CA SER A 162 0.78 10.51 -11.89
C SER A 162 2.03 11.39 -11.98
N ASP A 163 2.15 12.26 -12.99
CA ASP A 163 3.38 12.97 -13.39
C ASP A 163 4.55 12.04 -13.76
N TYR A 164 4.27 10.75 -13.99
CA TYR A 164 5.27 9.73 -14.28
C TYR A 164 4.93 8.97 -15.56
N CYS A 165 5.85 9.04 -16.53
CA CYS A 165 5.75 8.38 -17.83
C CYS A 165 6.98 7.49 -18.01
N SER A 166 6.79 6.19 -18.15
CA SER A 166 7.88 5.19 -18.12
C SER A 166 7.69 4.13 -19.19
N ASP A 167 8.82 3.66 -19.74
CA ASP A 167 8.95 2.55 -20.68
C ASP A 167 8.97 1.18 -19.98
N GLN A 168 9.03 1.14 -18.65
CA GLN A 168 9.18 -0.10 -17.87
C GLN A 168 7.87 -0.88 -17.64
N TYR A 169 6.70 -0.27 -17.90
CA TYR A 169 5.42 -0.93 -17.69
C TYR A 169 5.07 -1.82 -18.90
N GLU A 170 5.59 -3.04 -18.82
CA GLU A 170 5.57 -4.13 -19.80
C GLU A 170 6.26 -3.79 -21.14
N PRO A 171 7.31 -4.55 -21.54
CA PRO A 171 8.07 -4.33 -22.77
C PRO A 171 7.33 -4.79 -24.03
N ASN A 172 6.00 -4.69 -24.04
CA ASN A 172 5.20 -5.06 -25.20
C ASN A 172 5.30 -3.90 -26.20
N ASN A 173 6.36 -3.93 -27.02
CA ASN A 173 6.49 -3.06 -28.19
C ASN A 173 5.16 -3.11 -28.94
N ILE A 174 4.50 -1.95 -29.09
CA ILE A 174 3.23 -1.92 -29.80
C ILE A 174 3.55 -2.01 -31.28
N CYS A 175 3.42 -3.21 -31.83
CA CYS A 175 3.59 -3.42 -33.25
C CYS A 175 2.32 -3.01 -33.99
N ARG A 176 2.44 -2.09 -34.95
CA ARG A 176 1.33 -1.59 -35.78
C ARG A 176 1.51 -2.04 -37.22
N GLY A 177 0.44 -2.00 -38.00
CA GLY A 177 0.49 -2.30 -39.44
C GLY A 177 0.79 -3.77 -39.79
N GLY A 178 0.33 -4.72 -38.97
CA GLY A 178 0.55 -6.15 -39.24
C GLY A 178 1.80 -6.75 -38.59
N GLY A 179 2.39 -6.06 -37.61
CA GLY A 179 3.41 -6.64 -36.73
C GLY A 179 4.86 -6.40 -37.13
N THR A 180 5.13 -5.69 -38.22
CA THR A 180 6.49 -5.54 -38.75
C THR A 180 7.24 -4.33 -38.22
N ILE A 181 6.55 -3.35 -37.63
CA ILE A 181 7.17 -2.16 -37.04
C ILE A 181 6.64 -2.02 -35.63
N CYS A 182 7.54 -2.10 -34.66
CA CYS A 182 7.23 -1.97 -33.24
C CYS A 182 8.10 -0.85 -32.67
N GLU A 183 7.50 0.01 -31.86
CA GLU A 183 8.22 1.06 -31.13
C GLU A 183 8.04 0.83 -29.63
N ASP A 184 9.08 1.21 -28.89
CA ASP A 184 8.98 1.32 -27.43
C ASP A 184 7.99 2.44 -27.13
N VAL A 185 6.99 2.12 -26.33
CA VAL A 185 5.97 3.08 -25.92
C VAL A 185 6.06 3.32 -24.43
N SER A 186 6.10 4.58 -24.06
CA SER A 186 5.99 4.97 -22.66
C SER A 186 4.51 5.01 -22.27
N ARG A 187 4.22 4.52 -21.06
CA ARG A 187 2.89 4.57 -20.47
C ARG A 187 2.92 5.31 -19.13
N CYS A 188 1.79 5.92 -18.78
CA CYS A 188 1.66 6.56 -17.50
C CYS A 188 1.77 5.53 -16.39
N GLY A 189 2.74 5.73 -15.51
CA GLY A 189 2.97 4.85 -14.37
C GLY A 189 1.96 5.09 -13.24
N PRO A 190 2.04 4.26 -12.20
CA PRO A 190 1.15 4.30 -11.06
C PRO A 190 1.30 5.59 -10.24
N TYR A 191 0.25 5.86 -9.47
CA TYR A 191 0.08 7.04 -8.64
C TYR A 191 0.96 6.98 -7.38
N LYS A 192 1.58 8.12 -7.05
CA LYS A 192 2.36 8.27 -5.82
C LYS A 192 1.44 8.45 -4.60
N ILE A 193 2.00 8.26 -3.41
CA ILE A 193 1.29 8.52 -2.15
C ILE A 193 0.69 9.93 -2.14
N GLY A 194 -0.59 10.04 -1.77
CA GLY A 194 -1.36 11.28 -1.71
C GLY A 194 -2.17 11.60 -2.98
N GLN A 195 -1.93 10.91 -4.10
CA GLN A 195 -2.71 11.09 -5.32
C GLN A 195 -4.01 10.28 -5.30
N THR A 196 -5.02 10.73 -6.06
CA THR A 196 -6.33 10.08 -6.17
C THR A 196 -6.22 8.76 -6.91
N CYS A 197 -6.91 7.73 -6.43
CA CYS A 197 -6.95 6.39 -7.03
C CYS A 197 -8.36 5.81 -6.96
N ALA A 198 -8.64 4.84 -7.82
CA ALA A 198 -9.86 4.03 -7.82
C ALA A 198 -9.63 2.61 -7.29
N SER A 199 -8.39 2.09 -7.35
CA SER A 199 -8.04 0.75 -6.84
C SER A 199 -6.57 0.66 -6.41
N ASP A 200 -6.24 -0.34 -5.59
CA ASP A 200 -4.87 -0.55 -5.06
C ASP A 200 -3.83 -0.76 -6.16
N ALA A 201 -4.24 -1.31 -7.31
CA ALA A 201 -3.36 -1.54 -8.45
C ALA A 201 -2.89 -0.25 -9.13
N GLU A 202 -3.55 0.88 -8.84
CA GLU A 202 -3.16 2.17 -9.39
C GLU A 202 -2.06 2.85 -8.58
N CYS A 203 -1.71 2.35 -7.39
CA CYS A 203 -0.74 2.97 -6.50
C CYS A 203 0.66 2.37 -6.68
N ASP A 204 1.67 3.22 -6.78
CA ASP A 204 3.08 2.83 -6.93
C ASP A 204 3.63 2.24 -5.63
N GLU A 205 3.24 2.90 -4.53
CA GLU A 205 3.43 2.46 -3.17
C GLU A 205 2.11 2.62 -2.42
N GLY A 206 1.93 1.86 -1.34
CA GLY A 206 0.68 1.91 -0.58
C GLY A 206 -0.46 1.12 -1.23
N GLY A 207 -1.68 1.43 -0.81
CA GLY A 207 -2.92 0.98 -1.41
C GLY A 207 -3.90 2.15 -1.52
N CYS A 208 -4.96 1.94 -2.28
CA CYS A 208 -6.01 2.92 -2.51
C CYS A 208 -7.01 2.90 -1.36
N SER A 209 -6.80 3.79 -0.39
CA SER A 209 -7.68 3.92 0.77
C SER A 209 -8.27 5.32 0.83
N SER A 210 -9.60 5.38 0.96
CA SER A 210 -10.37 6.63 0.91
C SER A 210 -10.22 7.40 -0.41
N GLY A 211 -9.97 6.67 -1.51
CA GLY A 211 -9.81 7.24 -2.85
C GLY A 211 -8.46 7.93 -3.08
N THR A 212 -7.49 7.75 -2.18
CA THR A 212 -6.12 8.24 -2.33
C THR A 212 -5.10 7.14 -2.05
N CYS A 213 -4.00 7.13 -2.77
CA CYS A 213 -2.90 6.21 -2.51
C CYS A 213 -2.25 6.56 -1.17
N GLN A 214 -2.26 5.61 -0.24
CA GLN A 214 -1.67 5.80 1.08
C GLN A 214 -1.10 4.48 1.58
N TYR A 215 -0.09 4.54 2.45
CA TYR A 215 0.41 3.34 3.09
C TYR A 215 -0.70 2.68 3.93
N LEU A 216 -0.79 1.37 3.80
CA LEU A 216 -1.77 0.56 4.49
C LEU A 216 -1.33 0.36 5.96
N PRO A 217 -2.24 0.53 6.93
CA PRO A 217 -1.93 0.34 8.35
C PRO A 217 -1.73 -1.15 8.68
N VAL A 218 -1.13 -1.43 9.84
CA VAL A 218 -1.00 -2.80 10.35
C VAL A 218 -2.37 -3.50 10.41
N GLY A 219 -2.44 -4.72 9.90
CA GLY A 219 -3.64 -5.56 9.79
C GLY A 219 -4.41 -5.40 8.48
N ALA A 220 -4.11 -4.38 7.66
CA ALA A 220 -4.71 -4.25 6.33
C ALA A 220 -4.18 -5.33 5.38
N MET A 221 -5.02 -5.77 4.42
CA MET A 221 -4.62 -6.72 3.38
C MET A 221 -3.61 -6.06 2.44
N CYS A 222 -2.62 -6.82 2.00
CA CYS A 222 -1.60 -6.34 1.07
C CYS A 222 -1.16 -7.48 0.16
N THR A 223 -0.55 -7.16 -0.97
CA THR A 223 0.06 -8.07 -1.94
C THR A 223 1.58 -7.91 -2.00
N THR A 224 2.10 -6.72 -1.70
CA THR A 224 3.54 -6.44 -1.67
C THR A 224 3.93 -5.66 -0.43
N ASN A 225 5.22 -5.70 -0.07
CA ASN A 225 5.75 -5.02 1.12
C ASN A 225 5.55 -3.50 1.04
N GLU A 226 5.69 -2.94 -0.16
CA GLU A 226 5.63 -1.51 -0.46
C GLU A 226 4.25 -0.91 -0.18
N GLN A 227 3.22 -1.75 -0.07
CA GLN A 227 1.87 -1.28 0.28
C GLN A 227 1.73 -0.91 1.76
N CYS A 228 2.55 -1.48 2.63
CA CYS A 228 2.40 -1.34 4.07
C CYS A 228 3.20 -0.17 4.62
N ASN A 229 2.67 0.55 5.62
CA ASN A 229 3.44 1.59 6.33
C ASN A 229 4.69 1.00 7.00
N THR A 230 4.58 -0.27 7.41
CA THR A 230 5.66 -1.06 7.98
C THR A 230 6.62 -1.63 6.95
N ARG A 231 6.37 -1.42 5.66
CA ARG A 231 7.06 -2.07 4.53
C ARG A 231 7.13 -3.60 4.67
N ARG A 232 6.11 -4.19 5.31
CA ARG A 232 6.05 -5.61 5.63
C ARG A 232 4.67 -6.17 5.40
N CYS A 233 4.56 -6.89 4.30
CA CYS A 233 3.41 -7.65 3.90
C CYS A 233 3.69 -9.13 4.11
N LYS A 234 2.99 -9.75 5.06
CA LYS A 234 3.24 -11.14 5.43
C LYS A 234 1.94 -11.90 5.61
N SER A 235 1.93 -13.14 5.13
CA SER A 235 0.83 -14.05 5.42
C SER A 235 0.96 -14.70 6.79
N THR A 236 -0.11 -14.65 7.58
CA THR A 236 -0.22 -15.29 8.89
C THR A 236 -0.78 -16.72 8.80
N ASP A 237 -1.56 -17.01 7.76
CA ASP A 237 -2.26 -18.28 7.51
C ASP A 237 -1.74 -19.04 6.27
N GLY A 238 -0.84 -18.44 5.49
CA GLY A 238 -0.34 -18.96 4.22
C GLY A 238 -1.18 -18.56 2.99
N GLU A 239 -2.35 -17.93 3.18
CA GLU A 239 -3.28 -17.59 2.09
C GLU A 239 -3.49 -16.07 1.96
N ASN A 240 -3.67 -15.38 3.09
CA ASN A 240 -3.95 -13.95 3.13
C ASN A 240 -2.72 -13.18 3.61
N TYR A 241 -2.25 -12.24 2.80
CA TYR A 241 -1.15 -11.37 3.14
C TYR A 241 -1.67 -10.08 3.80
N GLN A 242 -1.10 -9.74 4.95
CA GLN A 242 -1.48 -8.56 5.72
C GLN A 242 -0.26 -7.76 6.13
N CYS A 243 -0.46 -6.45 6.29
CA CYS A 243 0.55 -5.57 6.83
C CYS A 243 0.84 -5.93 8.28
N VAL A 244 2.08 -6.31 8.59
CA VAL A 244 2.45 -6.71 9.95
C VAL A 244 3.26 -5.63 10.64
N ALA A 245 3.06 -5.50 11.95
CA ALA A 245 3.84 -4.61 12.78
C ALA A 245 5.34 -4.96 12.71
N ARG A 246 6.18 -3.93 12.77
CA ARG A 246 7.63 -4.00 12.91
C ARG A 246 8.01 -4.45 14.31
N GLY A 247 9.12 -5.18 14.40
CA GLY A 247 9.67 -5.65 15.66
C GLY A 247 10.44 -4.56 16.40
N GLY A 248 10.74 -4.79 17.68
CA GLY A 248 11.61 -3.92 18.46
C GLY A 248 12.96 -3.66 17.77
N GLY A 249 13.42 -2.41 17.82
CA GLY A 249 14.68 -1.97 17.19
C GLY A 249 14.61 -1.70 15.69
N GLU A 250 13.43 -1.76 15.06
CA GLU A 250 13.25 -1.44 13.63
C GLU A 250 12.69 -0.03 13.43
N SER A 251 13.03 0.61 12.30
CA SER A 251 12.60 1.98 12.02
C SER A 251 11.08 2.09 11.91
N CYS A 252 10.47 3.09 12.54
CA CYS A 252 9.03 3.30 12.56
C CYS A 252 8.66 4.76 12.32
N ASN A 253 7.45 5.02 11.84
CA ASN A 253 6.94 6.39 11.71
C ASN A 253 6.00 6.74 12.86
N THR A 254 5.24 5.75 13.34
CA THR A 254 4.26 5.90 14.41
C THR A 254 4.29 4.71 15.36
N ALA A 255 3.74 4.88 16.56
CA ALA A 255 3.59 3.80 17.53
C ALA A 255 2.78 2.60 17.00
N ALA A 256 1.83 2.85 16.08
CA ALA A 256 1.00 1.82 15.45
C ALA A 256 1.79 0.92 14.49
N ASP A 257 2.97 1.34 14.06
CA ASP A 257 3.85 0.54 13.21
C ASP A 257 4.59 -0.55 14.00
N CYS A 258 4.60 -0.45 15.34
CA CYS A 258 5.41 -1.28 16.22
C CYS A 258 4.58 -2.34 16.94
N SER A 259 5.07 -3.57 16.96
CA SER A 259 4.50 -4.68 17.76
C SER A 259 4.46 -4.34 19.25
N THR A 260 5.42 -3.53 19.70
CA THR A 260 5.56 -3.07 21.08
C THR A 260 4.66 -1.89 21.42
N GLY A 261 3.95 -1.32 20.43
CA GLY A 261 3.03 -0.21 20.62
C GLY A 261 3.70 1.14 20.92
N ALA A 262 5.03 1.25 20.72
CA ALA A 262 5.78 2.47 20.95
C ALA A 262 6.87 2.67 19.89
N CYS A 263 6.94 3.89 19.36
CA CYS A 263 7.93 4.34 18.38
C CYS A 263 8.74 5.48 18.99
N ASN A 264 9.97 5.19 19.39
CA ASN A 264 10.84 6.09 20.16
C ASN A 264 11.89 6.73 19.26
N PHE A 265 12.16 8.03 19.48
CA PHE A 265 13.25 8.73 18.80
C PHE A 265 14.58 8.45 19.49
N ILE A 266 15.56 7.95 18.73
CA ILE A 266 16.94 7.74 19.15
C ILE A 266 17.81 8.75 18.38
N SER A 267 18.47 9.67 19.10
CA SER A 267 19.12 10.86 18.53
C SER A 267 20.08 10.63 17.36
N MET A 268 20.63 9.43 17.20
CA MET A 268 21.58 9.12 16.11
C MET A 268 20.98 8.31 14.96
N MET A 269 19.83 7.68 15.15
CA MET A 269 19.30 6.73 14.16
C MET A 269 17.94 7.15 13.60
N GLY A 270 17.19 8.02 14.29
CA GLY A 270 15.79 8.36 13.97
C GLY A 270 14.78 7.65 14.86
N TYR A 271 13.58 7.38 14.34
CA TYR A 271 12.50 6.73 15.08
C TYR A 271 12.55 5.19 14.94
N TYR A 272 12.56 4.48 16.06
CA TYR A 272 12.59 3.01 16.12
C TYR A 272 11.57 2.45 17.10
N CYS A 273 11.07 1.26 16.79
CA CYS A 273 10.20 0.53 17.68
C CYS A 273 10.91 0.26 18.99
N LYS A 274 10.26 0.63 20.10
CA LYS A 274 10.77 0.38 21.44
C LYS A 274 11.05 -1.11 21.59
N GLN A 275 12.19 -1.47 22.17
CA GLN A 275 12.39 -2.80 22.73
C GLN A 275 11.79 -2.83 24.14
N ASN A 276 10.95 -3.81 24.38
CA ASN A 276 10.24 -4.05 25.60
C ASN A 276 11.16 -4.61 26.69
N ASN A 277 10.89 -4.14 27.90
CA ASN A 277 11.55 -4.60 29.11
C ASN A 277 11.04 -6.00 29.48
N TYR A 278 11.77 -6.62 30.40
CA TYR A 278 11.33 -7.84 31.06
C TYR A 278 9.85 -7.77 31.53
N GLY A 279 9.10 -8.85 31.26
CA GLY A 279 7.70 -9.01 31.68
C GLY A 279 6.69 -8.27 30.80
N GLU A 280 7.13 -7.37 29.93
CA GLU A 280 6.27 -6.76 28.91
C GLU A 280 6.00 -7.75 27.78
N THR A 281 4.91 -7.51 27.04
CA THR A 281 4.47 -8.41 25.96
C THR A 281 5.39 -8.34 24.75
N CYS A 282 5.62 -9.47 24.09
CA CYS A 282 6.42 -9.57 22.88
C CYS A 282 5.77 -10.54 21.89
N ARG A 283 6.05 -10.34 20.60
CA ARG A 283 5.68 -11.25 19.53
C ARG A 283 6.84 -12.13 19.12
N ASP A 284 8.04 -11.57 19.05
CA ASP A 284 9.28 -12.32 18.81
C ASP A 284 10.45 -11.74 19.63
N GLY A 285 11.62 -12.38 19.53
CA GLY A 285 12.79 -12.00 20.30
C GLY A 285 13.22 -10.54 20.11
N ARG A 286 13.06 -9.95 18.92
CA ARG A 286 13.47 -8.54 18.66
C ARG A 286 12.70 -7.52 19.48
N ASP A 287 11.46 -7.88 19.85
CA ASP A 287 10.64 -7.03 20.69
C ASP A 287 11.22 -6.89 22.08
N CYS A 288 12.13 -7.76 22.51
CA CYS A 288 12.69 -7.78 23.85
C CYS A 288 14.11 -7.22 23.88
N LEU A 289 14.42 -6.43 24.91
CA LEU A 289 15.78 -5.97 25.17
C LEU A 289 16.75 -7.16 25.39
N SER A 290 16.23 -8.28 25.91
CA SER A 290 16.98 -9.52 26.11
C SER A 290 17.09 -10.41 24.86
N HIS A 291 16.48 -10.01 23.74
CA HIS A 291 16.35 -10.81 22.52
C HIS A 291 15.58 -12.14 22.65
N LEU A 292 14.97 -12.43 23.81
CA LEU A 292 14.16 -13.63 24.03
C LEU A 292 12.73 -13.30 24.40
N CYS A 293 11.82 -13.85 23.59
CA CYS A 293 10.38 -13.82 23.79
C CYS A 293 9.87 -15.24 24.03
N VAL A 294 9.20 -15.48 25.16
CA VAL A 294 8.64 -16.80 25.46
C VAL A 294 7.35 -16.98 24.67
N ALA A 295 7.32 -17.91 23.71
CA ALA A 295 6.14 -18.14 22.88
C ALA A 295 4.89 -18.53 23.69
N ALA A 296 5.06 -19.24 24.81
CA ALA A 296 3.95 -19.69 25.66
C ALA A 296 3.22 -18.55 26.39
N THR A 297 3.94 -17.51 26.80
CA THR A 297 3.39 -16.38 27.57
C THR A 297 3.36 -15.07 26.78
N ALA A 298 4.02 -15.02 25.62
CA ALA A 298 4.25 -13.82 24.83
C ALA A 298 4.86 -12.69 25.67
N THR A 299 5.82 -13.00 26.54
CA THR A 299 6.51 -12.02 27.42
C THR A 299 8.02 -12.07 27.29
N CYS A 300 8.66 -10.92 27.42
CA CYS A 300 10.12 -10.80 27.41
C CYS A 300 10.75 -11.39 28.66
N LEU A 301 11.84 -12.15 28.49
CA LEU A 301 12.63 -12.68 29.60
C LEU A 301 13.60 -11.63 30.16
N ALA A 302 13.94 -11.79 31.44
CA ALA A 302 14.84 -10.91 32.17
C ALA A 302 16.29 -11.19 31.77
N PRO A 303 17.08 -10.14 31.44
CA PRO A 303 18.49 -10.30 31.10
C PRO A 303 19.31 -10.73 32.33
N VAL A 304 20.57 -11.10 32.10
CA VAL A 304 21.49 -11.49 33.19
C VAL A 304 21.58 -10.40 34.25
N ALA A 305 21.64 -10.81 35.52
CA ALA A 305 21.67 -9.95 36.71
C ALA A 305 20.41 -9.12 37.01
N ALA A 306 19.38 -9.17 36.16
CA ALA A 306 18.07 -8.59 36.47
C ALA A 306 17.41 -9.33 37.64
N THR A 307 16.59 -8.63 38.41
CA THR A 307 15.88 -9.23 39.54
C THR A 307 14.83 -10.23 39.08
N CYS A 308 14.74 -11.38 39.73
CA CYS A 308 13.79 -12.44 39.41
C CYS A 308 13.18 -13.05 40.67
N SER A 309 12.00 -13.65 40.54
CA SER A 309 11.33 -14.43 41.59
C SER A 309 11.17 -15.91 41.24
N SER A 310 11.32 -16.29 39.97
CA SER A 310 11.34 -17.69 39.52
C SER A 310 12.29 -17.87 38.33
N ASN A 311 12.69 -19.13 38.09
CA ASN A 311 13.58 -19.52 37.00
C ASN A 311 13.03 -19.14 35.61
N ASP A 312 11.72 -19.28 35.41
CA ASP A 312 11.04 -18.99 34.13
C ASP A 312 11.08 -17.51 33.75
N MET A 313 11.47 -16.63 34.68
CA MET A 313 11.64 -15.20 34.41
C MET A 313 12.95 -14.87 33.70
N CYS A 314 13.94 -15.75 33.77
CA CYS A 314 15.31 -15.47 33.35
C CYS A 314 15.61 -16.07 31.98
N VAL A 315 16.37 -15.34 31.15
CA VAL A 315 16.88 -15.90 29.88
C VAL A 315 17.64 -17.21 30.10
N SER A 316 18.47 -17.26 31.15
CA SER A 316 19.26 -18.46 31.52
C SER A 316 18.43 -19.61 32.10
N GLY A 317 17.12 -19.40 32.29
CA GLY A 317 16.23 -20.33 32.99
C GLY A 317 16.61 -20.57 34.45
N LEU A 318 17.40 -19.67 35.06
CA LEU A 318 17.85 -19.82 36.45
C LEU A 318 17.83 -18.47 37.19
N CYS A 319 17.10 -18.46 38.30
CA CYS A 319 17.01 -17.35 39.22
C CYS A 319 17.77 -17.68 40.51
N GLU A 320 18.93 -17.05 40.71
CA GLU A 320 19.80 -17.31 41.84
C GLU A 320 20.00 -16.07 42.71
N GLY A 321 19.67 -16.18 43.99
CA GLY A 321 19.76 -15.05 44.92
C GLY A 321 18.84 -13.88 44.54
N GLY A 322 17.72 -14.17 43.87
CA GLY A 322 16.80 -13.16 43.36
C GLY A 322 17.32 -12.41 42.13
N LYS A 323 18.37 -12.90 41.46
CA LYS A 323 18.90 -12.35 40.21
C LYS A 323 19.03 -13.43 39.14
N CYS A 324 18.83 -13.05 37.88
CA CYS A 324 19.02 -13.98 36.77
C CYS A 324 20.49 -14.34 36.60
N SER A 325 20.76 -15.63 36.59
CA SER A 325 22.12 -16.17 36.42
C SER A 325 22.65 -15.90 35.02
N LYS A 326 23.97 -16.08 34.85
CA LYS A 326 24.64 -16.02 33.54
C LYS A 326 24.07 -17.04 32.56
N LEU A 327 24.22 -16.72 31.27
CA LEU A 327 23.76 -17.52 30.14
C LEU A 327 24.56 -18.83 29.99
N ARG A 328 23.87 -19.88 29.56
CA ARG A 328 24.38 -21.23 29.31
C ARG A 328 25.05 -21.34 27.95
N ARG A 329 25.69 -22.47 27.66
CA ARG A 329 26.19 -22.74 26.31
C ARG A 329 25.03 -22.72 25.31
N LEU A 330 25.26 -22.16 24.12
CA LEU A 330 24.29 -21.96 23.04
C LEU A 330 23.20 -20.90 23.29
N ASP A 331 23.14 -20.29 24.48
CA ASP A 331 22.26 -19.15 24.72
C ASP A 331 22.76 -17.92 23.95
N VAL A 332 21.81 -17.14 23.43
CA VAL A 332 22.08 -15.88 22.72
C VAL A 332 22.43 -14.78 23.73
N TYR A 333 23.54 -14.08 23.50
CA TYR A 333 23.99 -12.99 24.37
C TYR A 333 24.09 -11.65 23.65
N THR A 334 23.98 -10.55 24.39
CA THR A 334 24.24 -9.17 23.91
C THR A 334 25.64 -8.69 24.24
N SER A 335 26.20 -9.17 25.36
CA SER A 335 27.59 -8.95 25.75
C SER A 335 28.23 -10.26 26.22
N LEU A 336 29.51 -10.46 25.87
CA LEU A 336 30.26 -11.66 26.26
C LEU A 336 30.32 -11.87 27.79
N SER A 337 30.17 -10.80 28.56
CA SER A 337 30.10 -10.85 30.04
C SER A 337 28.86 -11.57 30.57
N GLU A 338 27.83 -11.72 29.75
CA GLU A 338 26.59 -12.43 30.09
C GLU A 338 26.76 -13.95 30.07
N CYS A 339 27.73 -14.46 29.30
CA CYS A 339 28.03 -15.88 29.22
C CYS A 339 28.71 -16.40 30.49
N ALA A 340 28.28 -17.56 30.97
CA ALA A 340 28.92 -18.23 32.10
C ALA A 340 30.40 -18.52 31.84
N SER A 341 30.72 -18.90 30.60
CA SER A 341 32.07 -19.20 30.11
C SER A 341 32.94 -17.98 29.84
N GLY A 342 32.33 -16.79 29.66
CA GLY A 342 33.04 -15.62 29.13
C GLY A 342 33.64 -15.82 27.73
N THR A 343 33.22 -16.85 26.99
CA THR A 343 33.69 -17.16 25.62
C THR A 343 32.52 -17.30 24.66
N TYR A 344 32.78 -17.09 23.37
CA TYR A 344 31.80 -17.28 22.30
C TYR A 344 32.17 -18.52 21.49
N GLU A 345 31.18 -19.29 21.04
CA GLU A 345 31.42 -20.51 20.24
C GLU A 345 31.33 -20.23 18.76
N SER A 346 30.21 -19.64 18.33
CA SER A 346 29.96 -19.30 16.93
C SER A 346 28.90 -18.21 16.82
N SER A 347 28.83 -17.58 15.64
CA SER A 347 27.71 -16.75 15.24
C SER A 347 26.94 -17.45 14.13
N TRP A 348 25.60 -17.41 14.21
CA TRP A 348 24.74 -17.88 13.14
C TRP A 348 23.66 -16.83 12.84
N ASN A 349 23.08 -16.92 11.65
CA ASN A 349 21.92 -16.11 11.28
C ASN A 349 20.67 -16.78 11.84
N SER A 350 20.06 -16.16 12.86
CA SER A 350 18.73 -16.57 13.34
C SER A 350 17.67 -15.86 12.49
N CYS A 351 16.89 -16.63 11.75
CA CYS A 351 15.81 -16.11 10.91
C CYS A 351 14.46 -16.29 11.62
N GLY A 352 13.90 -15.17 12.07
CA GLY A 352 12.55 -15.13 12.64
C GLY A 352 11.50 -14.70 11.62
N PRO A 353 10.22 -14.68 12.01
CA PRO A 353 9.11 -14.25 11.17
C PRO A 353 9.29 -12.86 10.54
N ALA A 354 10.05 -11.99 11.19
CA ALA A 354 10.32 -10.62 10.78
C ALA A 354 11.75 -10.41 10.22
N GLY A 355 12.44 -11.48 9.80
CA GLY A 355 13.74 -11.43 9.11
C GLY A 355 14.89 -12.09 9.87
N CYS A 356 16.06 -12.14 9.24
CA CYS A 356 17.28 -12.74 9.79
C CYS A 356 18.15 -11.71 10.52
N TYR A 357 18.74 -12.13 11.63
CA TYR A 357 19.70 -11.34 12.40
C TYR A 357 20.86 -12.22 12.85
N PHE A 358 22.04 -11.62 12.93
CA PHE A 358 23.21 -12.29 13.50
C PHE A 358 23.01 -12.41 15.00
N VAL A 359 23.07 -13.64 15.51
CA VAL A 359 23.19 -13.90 16.93
C VAL A 359 24.52 -14.56 17.21
N THR A 360 25.14 -14.14 18.30
CA THR A 360 26.28 -14.80 18.90
C THR A 360 25.79 -15.64 20.07
N VAL A 361 26.30 -16.86 20.19
CA VAL A 361 25.95 -17.76 21.28
C VAL A 361 27.13 -18.02 22.20
N CYS A 362 26.82 -18.22 23.49
CA CYS A 362 27.83 -18.50 24.50
C CYS A 362 28.49 -19.86 24.24
N GLY A 363 29.82 -19.91 24.40
CA GLY A 363 30.58 -21.16 24.28
C GLY A 363 30.72 -21.92 25.59
N THR A 364 31.39 -23.08 25.52
CA THR A 364 31.65 -23.95 26.68
C THR A 364 32.49 -23.25 27.74
N SER A 365 32.09 -23.40 29.00
CA SER A 365 32.82 -23.00 30.20
C SER A 365 34.05 -23.89 30.42
N LYS A 366 35.19 -23.28 30.75
CA LYS A 366 36.40 -24.03 31.13
C LYS A 366 36.28 -24.54 32.56
N ASP A 367 37.16 -25.46 32.95
CA ASP A 367 37.24 -25.91 34.35
C ASP A 367 37.43 -24.72 35.30
N GLY A 368 36.60 -24.69 36.35
CA GLY A 368 36.55 -23.62 37.34
C GLY A 368 35.55 -22.49 37.02
N ASP A 369 35.09 -22.38 35.78
CA ASP A 369 34.06 -21.42 35.36
C ASP A 369 32.67 -21.85 35.81
N ALA A 370 31.74 -20.89 35.85
CA ALA A 370 30.35 -21.17 36.22
C ALA A 370 29.64 -22.03 35.17
N CYS A 371 28.72 -22.86 35.62
CA CYS A 371 27.88 -23.72 34.78
C CYS A 371 26.51 -23.94 35.43
N VAL A 372 25.52 -24.37 34.66
CA VAL A 372 24.20 -24.76 35.17
C VAL A 372 23.97 -26.26 34.94
N GLU A 373 24.38 -26.76 33.78
CA GLU A 373 24.33 -28.18 33.41
C GLU A 373 25.66 -28.71 32.90
N ASP A 374 25.81 -30.05 32.86
CA ASP A 374 27.03 -30.70 32.40
C ASP A 374 27.39 -30.28 30.94
N GLY A 375 26.38 -30.00 30.12
CA GLY A 375 26.56 -29.53 28.73
C GLY A 375 27.15 -28.12 28.58
N ASP A 376 27.16 -27.33 29.66
CA ASP A 376 27.82 -26.01 29.67
C ASP A 376 29.33 -26.12 29.71
N CYS A 377 29.89 -27.24 30.15
CA CYS A 377 31.32 -27.40 30.34
C CYS A 377 32.02 -27.91 29.08
N SER A 378 33.34 -27.68 29.01
CA SER A 378 34.20 -28.26 27.98
C SER A 378 34.15 -29.80 28.00
N GLU A 379 34.46 -30.41 26.85
CA GLU A 379 34.50 -31.87 26.72
C GLU A 379 35.43 -32.49 27.79
N GLY A 380 34.91 -33.49 28.51
CA GLY A 380 35.63 -34.13 29.63
C GLY A 380 35.44 -33.46 31.00
N SER A 381 34.59 -32.43 31.10
CA SER A 381 34.23 -31.77 32.35
C SER A 381 32.74 -31.94 32.67
N TRP A 382 32.37 -31.76 33.94
CA TRP A 382 30.98 -31.83 34.42
C TRP A 382 30.68 -30.65 35.34
N CYS A 383 29.40 -30.33 35.48
CA CYS A 383 28.98 -29.20 36.28
C CYS A 383 28.66 -29.63 37.71
N SER A 384 29.46 -29.15 38.67
CA SER A 384 29.33 -29.50 40.09
C SER A 384 27.99 -29.14 40.74
N GLY A 385 27.19 -28.28 40.08
CA GLY A 385 25.87 -27.83 40.53
C GLY A 385 24.69 -28.59 39.92
N SER A 386 24.89 -29.49 38.95
CA SER A 386 23.81 -30.12 38.15
C SER A 386 23.04 -31.23 38.86
N ILE A 387 22.89 -31.11 40.18
CA ILE A 387 21.99 -31.94 40.97
C ILE A 387 20.58 -31.36 40.78
N LEU A 388 19.58 -32.21 40.53
CA LEU A 388 18.17 -31.78 40.39
C LEU A 388 17.78 -30.87 41.57
N GLY A 389 17.50 -29.59 41.29
CA GLY A 389 17.11 -28.58 42.27
C GLY A 389 18.24 -27.74 42.88
N SER A 390 19.50 -27.93 42.47
CA SER A 390 20.63 -27.11 42.92
C SER A 390 20.84 -25.85 42.06
N LYS A 391 21.50 -24.87 42.69
CA LYS A 391 21.99 -23.60 42.12
C LYS A 391 23.07 -23.83 41.05
N SER A 392 23.52 -22.76 40.38
CA SER A 392 24.65 -22.83 39.46
C SER A 392 25.88 -23.49 40.12
N GLY A 393 26.63 -24.25 39.34
CA GLY A 393 27.86 -24.93 39.75
C GLY A 393 29.10 -24.31 39.12
N LYS A 394 30.21 -25.01 39.30
CA LYS A 394 31.44 -24.81 38.52
C LYS A 394 31.78 -26.03 37.70
N CYS A 395 32.33 -25.83 36.50
CA CYS A 395 32.88 -26.90 35.70
C CYS A 395 34.06 -27.54 36.43
N ALA A 396 34.06 -28.86 36.52
CA ALA A 396 35.12 -29.65 37.12
C ALA A 396 35.57 -30.70 36.12
N ALA A 397 36.89 -30.86 35.99
CA ALA A 397 37.47 -31.88 35.12
C ALA A 397 37.11 -33.29 35.59
N GLY A 398 36.93 -34.21 34.64
CA GLY A 398 36.77 -35.64 34.87
C GLY A 398 35.33 -36.13 34.74
N THR A 399 35.12 -37.40 35.11
CA THR A 399 33.79 -38.00 35.10
C THR A 399 33.00 -37.58 36.34
N ARG A 400 31.70 -37.36 36.16
CA ARG A 400 30.78 -37.07 37.25
C ARG A 400 30.92 -38.17 38.32
N PRO A 401 31.21 -37.82 39.59
CA PRO A 401 31.28 -38.82 40.64
C PRO A 401 29.93 -39.53 40.70
N THR A 402 29.95 -40.86 40.59
CA THR A 402 28.75 -41.71 40.62
C THR A 402 27.97 -41.32 41.88
N SER A 403 26.84 -40.65 41.71
CA SER A 403 26.01 -40.26 42.85
C SER A 403 25.56 -41.55 43.52
N THR A 404 26.21 -41.91 44.63
CA THR A 404 25.66 -42.86 45.59
C THR A 404 24.38 -42.23 46.10
N THR A 405 23.27 -42.57 45.46
CA THR A 405 21.93 -42.33 45.97
C THR A 405 21.83 -43.11 47.28
N THR A 406 22.23 -42.47 48.38
CA THR A 406 21.93 -42.95 49.71
C THR A 406 20.41 -42.91 49.83
N SER A 407 19.77 -44.02 49.48
CA SER A 407 18.35 -44.24 49.66
C SER A 407 18.13 -44.12 51.16
N LYS A 408 17.57 -42.98 51.59
CA LYS A 408 17.15 -42.81 52.99
C LYS A 408 16.22 -43.98 53.30
N PRO A 409 16.54 -44.85 54.28
CA PRO A 409 15.69 -46.00 54.58
C PRO A 409 14.31 -45.49 54.97
N ALA A 410 13.28 -46.05 54.33
CA ALA A 410 11.89 -45.80 54.67
C ALA A 410 11.68 -46.20 56.13
N SER A 411 11.58 -45.21 57.02
CA SER A 411 11.17 -45.43 58.41
C SER A 411 9.68 -45.73 58.42
N THR A 412 9.34 -47.01 58.37
CA THR A 412 8.08 -47.54 58.89
C THR A 412 8.06 -47.29 60.40
N THR A 413 7.28 -46.31 60.86
CA THR A 413 6.93 -46.21 62.27
C THR A 413 5.42 -46.24 62.43
N SER A 414 5.01 -47.39 62.94
CA SER A 414 3.74 -47.75 63.52
C SER A 414 3.23 -46.74 64.54
N THR A 415 1.93 -46.49 64.42
CA THR A 415 1.00 -45.88 65.37
C THR A 415 1.21 -46.43 66.78
N SER A 416 1.44 -45.55 67.77
CA SER A 416 1.05 -45.78 69.16
C SER A 416 0.97 -44.45 69.92
N ALA A 417 -0.17 -44.29 70.59
CA ALA A 417 -0.55 -43.14 71.39
C ALA A 417 0.26 -43.05 72.70
N GLY A 418 0.43 -41.83 73.23
CA GLY A 418 0.80 -41.64 74.64
C GLY A 418 1.59 -40.38 74.99
N THR A 419 0.84 -39.32 75.32
CA THR A 419 1.01 -38.46 76.52
C THR A 419 2.32 -37.67 76.78
N THR A 420 2.20 -36.35 76.60
CA THR A 420 2.66 -35.22 77.42
C THR A 420 3.85 -35.39 78.40
N THR A 421 4.92 -34.60 78.22
CA THR A 421 5.61 -33.90 79.33
C THR A 421 6.41 -32.69 78.86
N THR A 422 6.39 -31.64 79.69
CA THR A 422 6.85 -30.28 79.49
C THR A 422 8.20 -30.05 80.21
N VAL A 423 9.28 -29.65 79.52
CA VAL A 423 10.49 -28.98 80.07
C VAL A 423 11.21 -28.31 78.87
N LYS A 424 11.33 -26.99 78.68
CA LYS A 424 12.01 -25.88 79.39
C LYS A 424 13.56 -25.91 79.35
N THR A 425 14.18 -25.32 78.33
CA THR A 425 15.56 -24.78 78.36
C THR A 425 15.76 -23.83 77.16
N SER A 426 15.76 -22.51 77.37
CA SER A 426 16.91 -21.61 77.61
C SER A 426 17.58 -21.09 76.33
N SER A 427 17.26 -19.82 76.08
CA SER A 427 17.97 -18.73 75.41
C SER A 427 19.48 -18.85 75.14
N SER A 428 19.89 -18.43 73.93
CA SER A 428 21.04 -17.53 73.76
C SER A 428 20.85 -16.64 72.52
N THR A 429 20.57 -15.37 72.79
CA THR A 429 20.57 -14.22 71.89
C THR A 429 22.01 -13.80 71.55
N THR A 430 22.27 -13.41 70.29
CA THR A 430 23.36 -12.49 69.97
C THR A 430 22.87 -11.49 68.92
N SER A 431 22.51 -10.31 69.40
CA SER A 431 22.07 -9.17 68.60
C SER A 431 23.30 -8.36 68.18
N VAL A 432 23.53 -8.20 66.87
CA VAL A 432 24.42 -7.17 66.33
C VAL A 432 23.56 -6.02 65.82
N LYS A 433 23.78 -4.87 66.45
CA LYS A 433 23.15 -3.57 66.20
C LYS A 433 23.84 -2.91 65.01
N THR A 434 23.09 -2.55 63.97
CA THR A 434 23.55 -1.59 62.97
C THR A 434 22.44 -0.58 62.69
N THR A 435 22.70 0.64 63.11
CA THR A 435 21.90 1.85 62.91
C THR A 435 22.13 2.40 61.50
N THR A 436 21.08 2.57 60.71
CA THR A 436 21.09 3.55 59.61
C THR A 436 19.68 4.11 59.41
N ALA A 437 19.61 5.44 59.37
CA ALA A 437 18.41 6.25 59.39
C ALA A 437 17.58 6.12 58.10
N SER A 438 16.27 5.97 58.25
CA SER A 438 15.29 6.13 57.16
C SER A 438 14.74 7.55 57.17
N SER A 439 15.01 8.29 56.09
CA SER A 439 14.23 9.48 55.72
C SER A 439 13.11 9.05 54.78
N SER A 440 11.89 9.36 55.20
CA SER A 440 10.63 9.12 54.49
C SER A 440 10.41 10.12 53.36
N THR A 441 10.08 9.64 52.16
CA THR A 441 9.29 10.43 51.19
C THR A 441 8.08 9.62 50.72
N THR A 442 6.93 10.21 50.99
CA THR A 442 5.58 9.73 50.73
C THR A 442 5.29 9.74 49.23
N SER A 443 4.82 8.63 48.67
CA SER A 443 4.13 8.60 47.37
C SER A 443 2.91 7.69 47.47
N LYS A 444 1.75 8.31 47.30
CA LYS A 444 0.42 7.80 47.57
C LYS A 444 -0.14 7.21 46.28
N SER A 445 -0.13 5.88 46.16
CA SER A 445 -0.76 5.17 45.05
C SER A 445 -2.15 4.70 45.47
N THR A 446 -3.17 5.31 44.89
CA THR A 446 -4.59 4.98 45.12
C THR A 446 -4.95 3.76 44.27
N SER A 447 -5.22 2.62 44.92
CA SER A 447 -5.80 1.44 44.29
C SER A 447 -7.33 1.53 44.31
N THR A 448 -7.97 1.42 43.15
CA THR A 448 -9.42 1.22 43.04
C THR A 448 -9.73 -0.22 42.69
N THR A 449 -10.42 -0.86 43.63
CA THR A 449 -10.98 -2.21 43.61
C THR A 449 -12.00 -2.39 42.48
N ALA A 450 -11.79 -3.36 41.59
CA ALA A 450 -12.79 -3.81 40.62
C ALA A 450 -13.59 -5.01 41.17
N LYS A 451 -14.93 -4.90 41.09
CA LYS A 451 -15.94 -5.90 41.44
C LYS A 451 -16.26 -6.78 40.21
N PRO A 452 -16.64 -8.07 40.35
CA PRO A 452 -16.60 -9.02 39.24
C PRO A 452 -17.82 -8.93 38.33
N THR A 453 -17.60 -9.13 37.03
CA THR A 453 -18.67 -9.25 36.02
C THR A 453 -18.85 -10.72 35.66
N THR A 454 -20.09 -11.17 35.78
CA THR A 454 -20.63 -12.49 35.46
C THR A 454 -20.48 -12.86 33.98
N THR A 455 -19.94 -14.05 33.74
CA THR A 455 -19.94 -14.77 32.46
C THR A 455 -21.33 -15.35 32.16
N THR A 456 -21.90 -15.00 31.01
CA THR A 456 -23.07 -15.69 30.44
C THR A 456 -22.66 -16.39 29.16
N SER A 457 -22.76 -17.72 29.18
CA SER A 457 -22.47 -18.63 28.09
C SER A 457 -23.62 -18.72 27.09
N SER A 458 -23.32 -18.72 25.80
CA SER A 458 -24.22 -19.15 24.71
C SER A 458 -23.34 -19.89 23.68
N LYS A 459 -23.19 -21.21 23.75
CA LYS A 459 -24.11 -22.30 23.34
C LYS A 459 -24.22 -22.41 21.80
N SER A 460 -23.44 -23.36 21.31
CA SER A 460 -23.31 -23.86 19.94
C SER A 460 -24.48 -24.75 19.53
N SER A 461 -24.86 -24.70 18.25
CA SER A 461 -25.56 -25.71 17.41
C SER A 461 -26.13 -24.97 16.18
N SER A 462 -26.20 -25.45 14.95
CA SER A 462 -25.82 -26.69 14.27
C SER A 462 -26.16 -26.52 12.78
N SER A 463 -25.39 -27.17 11.87
CA SER A 463 -25.79 -27.74 10.54
C SER A 463 -26.60 -26.85 9.56
N THR A 464 -26.30 -26.76 8.25
CA THR A 464 -26.28 -27.88 7.29
C THR A 464 -25.94 -27.35 5.88
N LYS A 465 -25.36 -28.23 5.06
CA LYS A 465 -25.61 -28.45 3.62
C LYS A 465 -24.81 -27.68 2.55
N SER A 466 -23.83 -28.43 2.03
CA SER A 466 -23.30 -28.45 0.67
C SER A 466 -24.39 -28.36 -0.42
N THR A 467 -24.14 -27.53 -1.43
CA THR A 467 -24.44 -27.80 -2.85
C THR A 467 -23.53 -26.95 -3.75
N THR A 468 -22.74 -27.64 -4.59
CA THR A 468 -22.14 -27.16 -5.83
C THR A 468 -23.23 -26.63 -6.78
N PRO A 469 -22.92 -25.72 -7.73
CA PRO A 469 -22.97 -26.20 -9.11
C PRO A 469 -21.97 -25.58 -10.10
N THR A 470 -21.81 -26.38 -11.15
CA THR A 470 -21.11 -26.29 -12.41
C THR A 470 -21.49 -25.09 -13.30
N SER A 471 -20.51 -24.68 -14.11
CA SER A 471 -20.56 -23.90 -15.35
C SER A 471 -21.88 -23.95 -16.15
N THR A 472 -22.32 -22.80 -16.68
CA THR A 472 -22.69 -22.61 -18.10
C THR A 472 -22.94 -21.13 -18.47
N LYS A 473 -22.43 -20.76 -19.65
CA LYS A 473 -22.63 -19.53 -20.44
C LYS A 473 -24.13 -19.27 -20.72
N PRO A 474 -24.56 -18.02 -20.94
CA PRO A 474 -24.86 -17.65 -22.33
C PRO A 474 -24.50 -16.21 -22.73
N VAL A 475 -24.30 -16.10 -24.05
CA VAL A 475 -24.21 -14.90 -24.89
C VAL A 475 -25.48 -14.05 -24.76
N SER A 476 -25.33 -12.71 -24.70
CA SER A 476 -26.32 -11.78 -25.25
C SER A 476 -25.69 -10.41 -25.54
N THR A 477 -25.82 -10.05 -26.81
CA THR A 477 -25.63 -8.76 -27.47
C THR A 477 -26.48 -7.65 -26.88
N THR A 478 -25.92 -6.44 -26.70
CA THR A 478 -26.70 -5.20 -26.56
C THR A 478 -26.11 -4.07 -27.38
N THR A 479 -27.02 -3.48 -28.14
CA THR A 479 -26.88 -2.47 -29.19
C THR A 479 -26.77 -1.07 -28.57
N SER A 480 -25.80 -0.29 -29.03
CA SER A 480 -25.59 1.12 -28.64
C SER A 480 -26.62 2.05 -29.29
N THR A 481 -27.35 2.81 -28.48
CA THR A 481 -28.14 3.98 -28.93
C THR A 481 -27.41 5.27 -28.56
N LYS A 482 -26.97 5.98 -29.62
CA LYS A 482 -26.34 7.30 -29.67
C LYS A 482 -27.36 8.42 -29.40
N PRO A 483 -27.07 9.44 -28.57
CA PRO A 483 -27.81 10.69 -28.58
C PRO A 483 -27.20 11.69 -29.58
N ALA A 484 -28.07 12.37 -30.31
CA ALA A 484 -27.75 13.40 -31.28
C ALA A 484 -27.41 14.73 -30.60
N SER A 485 -26.30 15.35 -31.00
CA SER A 485 -25.91 16.70 -30.61
C SER A 485 -26.48 17.73 -31.60
N SER A 486 -27.18 18.72 -31.06
CA SER A 486 -27.68 19.90 -31.77
C SER A 486 -26.58 20.95 -31.94
N SER A 487 -26.30 21.33 -33.18
CA SER A 487 -25.40 22.42 -33.56
C SER A 487 -26.16 23.74 -33.70
N THR A 488 -25.70 24.80 -33.01
CA THR A 488 -26.10 26.18 -33.26
C THR A 488 -24.97 26.97 -33.90
N THR A 489 -25.30 27.54 -35.06
CA THR A 489 -24.50 28.41 -35.90
C THR A 489 -24.36 29.81 -35.28
N SER A 490 -23.13 30.35 -35.22
CA SER A 490 -22.91 31.80 -35.13
C SER A 490 -21.71 32.21 -35.98
N LYS A 491 -22.00 33.12 -36.90
CA LYS A 491 -21.16 33.68 -37.95
C LYS A 491 -20.74 35.08 -37.50
N SER A 492 -19.45 35.39 -37.48
CA SER A 492 -18.98 36.77 -37.56
C SER A 492 -17.50 36.86 -37.96
N THR A 493 -17.31 37.43 -39.14
CA THR A 493 -16.09 37.97 -39.72
C THR A 493 -15.80 39.37 -39.18
N THR A 494 -14.56 39.66 -38.76
CA THR A 494 -13.91 40.94 -39.09
C THR A 494 -12.38 40.90 -38.90
N THR A 495 -11.71 41.44 -39.91
CA THR A 495 -10.26 41.58 -40.09
C THR A 495 -9.74 42.88 -39.45
N SER A 496 -8.51 42.84 -38.90
CA SER A 496 -7.39 43.79 -39.17
C SER A 496 -6.70 44.46 -37.97
N LYS A 497 -5.36 44.38 -38.03
CA LYS A 497 -4.32 45.39 -37.73
C LYS A 497 -3.78 45.59 -36.29
N SER A 498 -2.58 45.02 -36.11
CA SER A 498 -1.31 45.58 -35.58
C SER A 498 -1.28 47.02 -35.02
N THR A 499 -0.65 47.23 -33.85
CA THR A 499 0.72 47.81 -33.67
C THR A 499 1.11 48.03 -32.19
N THR A 500 2.28 47.50 -31.83
CA THR A 500 3.43 48.09 -31.09
C THR A 500 3.31 48.78 -29.71
N SER A 501 4.03 48.19 -28.74
CA SER A 501 4.86 48.71 -27.64
C SER A 501 4.75 50.16 -27.14
N SER A 502 4.73 50.36 -25.80
CA SER A 502 5.93 50.72 -25.00
C SER A 502 5.59 51.36 -23.62
N LYS A 503 6.43 51.02 -22.64
CA LYS A 503 7.03 51.86 -21.58
C LYS A 503 6.24 52.35 -20.35
N SER A 504 6.75 51.85 -19.23
CA SER A 504 6.83 52.38 -17.87
C SER A 504 7.07 53.88 -17.70
N THR A 505 6.44 54.49 -16.67
CA THR A 505 7.11 55.42 -15.75
C THR A 505 6.34 55.63 -14.44
N THR A 506 7.11 55.73 -13.37
CA THR A 506 6.83 55.93 -11.95
C THR A 506 6.45 57.38 -11.61
N THR A 507 5.73 57.62 -10.50
CA THR A 507 6.06 58.57 -9.39
C THR A 507 4.85 59.34 -8.78
N SER A 508 4.54 58.98 -7.52
CA SER A 508 4.20 59.78 -6.30
C SER A 508 2.91 60.61 -6.09
N LYS A 509 2.34 60.33 -4.89
CA LYS A 509 1.66 61.19 -3.86
C LYS A 509 0.35 61.89 -4.28
N THR A 510 -0.75 61.83 -3.52
CA THR A 510 -0.92 62.40 -2.16
C THR A 510 -2.26 61.97 -1.53
N THR A 511 -2.29 61.94 -0.20
CA THR A 511 -3.35 61.73 0.82
C THR A 511 -4.81 62.10 0.48
N THR A 512 -5.79 61.37 1.06
CA THR A 512 -6.90 61.92 1.88
C THR A 512 -7.55 60.79 2.74
N SER A 513 -8.04 61.21 3.89
CA SER A 513 -8.37 60.49 5.13
C SER A 513 -9.71 59.75 5.20
N THR A 514 -9.80 58.89 6.23
CA THR A 514 -10.96 58.56 7.10
C THR A 514 -12.16 57.78 6.54
N LYS A 515 -12.32 56.52 7.01
CA LYS A 515 -13.47 56.12 7.86
C LYS A 515 -13.21 54.75 8.52
N THR A 516 -12.96 54.77 9.83
CA THR A 516 -12.84 53.58 10.67
C THR A 516 -14.22 53.22 11.20
N THR A 517 -14.76 52.07 10.79
CA THR A 517 -16.01 51.52 11.32
C THR A 517 -15.69 50.59 12.48
N ALA A 518 -16.18 50.92 13.67
CA ALA A 518 -16.03 50.15 14.89
C ALA A 518 -16.72 48.78 14.78
N SER A 519 -15.96 47.70 14.97
CA SER A 519 -16.50 46.36 15.19
C SER A 519 -16.52 46.04 16.68
N THR A 520 -17.72 45.78 17.18
CA THR A 520 -18.02 45.37 18.56
C THR A 520 -17.49 43.95 18.79
N LYS A 521 -16.42 43.84 19.58
CA LYS A 521 -15.82 42.56 19.98
C LYS A 521 -16.57 42.00 21.18
N THR A 522 -17.47 41.03 20.95
CA THR A 522 -18.11 40.25 22.00
C THR A 522 -17.14 39.21 22.53
N THR A 523 -16.63 39.43 23.74
CA THR A 523 -15.76 38.49 24.46
C THR A 523 -16.61 37.35 25.02
N SER A 524 -16.55 36.18 24.39
CA SER A 524 -17.15 34.95 24.91
C SER A 524 -16.11 34.19 25.74
N THR A 525 -16.28 34.23 27.05
CA THR A 525 -15.52 33.48 28.05
C THR A 525 -15.72 31.98 27.80
N THR A 526 -14.66 31.29 27.36
CA THR A 526 -14.69 29.83 27.12
C THR A 526 -14.19 29.14 28.38
N THR A 527 -15.12 28.62 29.19
CA THR A 527 -14.83 27.71 30.31
C THR A 527 -14.64 26.30 29.76
N THR A 528 -13.38 25.89 29.60
CA THR A 528 -12.99 24.55 29.14
C THR A 528 -13.22 23.53 30.25
N ALA A 529 -14.43 22.97 30.33
CA ALA A 529 -14.67 21.75 31.08
C ALA A 529 -14.29 20.56 30.19
N SER A 530 -13.24 19.81 30.59
CA SER A 530 -12.84 18.56 29.95
C SER A 530 -13.92 17.50 30.19
N SER A 531 -14.89 17.41 29.30
CA SER A 531 -15.93 16.38 29.35
C SER A 531 -15.45 15.15 28.57
N THR A 532 -15.35 14.00 29.24
CA THR A 532 -15.04 12.70 28.63
C THR A 532 -16.06 12.39 27.52
N LEU A 533 -15.58 12.21 26.28
CA LEU A 533 -16.40 11.83 25.14
C LEU A 533 -17.05 10.46 25.36
N LYS A 534 -18.34 10.35 25.02
CA LYS A 534 -19.13 9.14 25.23
C LYS A 534 -19.07 8.20 24.01
N PRO A 535 -19.03 6.87 24.23
CA PRO A 535 -18.99 5.88 23.17
C PRO A 535 -20.32 5.79 22.38
N SER A 536 -20.32 5.04 21.27
CA SER A 536 -21.53 4.75 20.49
C SER A 536 -22.62 4.12 21.37
N ALA A 537 -23.88 4.34 21.03
CA ALA A 537 -25.07 3.97 21.79
C ALA A 537 -25.29 4.70 23.14
N ALA A 538 -24.38 5.59 23.57
CA ALA A 538 -24.58 6.37 24.80
C ALA A 538 -25.58 7.54 24.62
N ALA A 539 -26.32 7.88 25.67
CA ALA A 539 -27.23 9.03 25.64
C ALA A 539 -26.46 10.37 25.54
N CYS A 540 -26.93 11.26 24.67
CA CYS A 540 -26.31 12.56 24.35
C CYS A 540 -27.35 13.68 24.22
N THR A 541 -26.92 14.92 24.47
CA THR A 541 -27.72 16.14 24.26
C THR A 541 -27.15 17.01 23.14
N ALA A 542 -25.88 16.82 22.77
CA ALA A 542 -25.19 17.52 21.70
C ALA A 542 -24.13 16.62 21.03
N ASN A 543 -23.77 16.95 19.79
CA ASN A 543 -22.78 16.22 18.99
C ASN A 543 -21.40 16.17 19.66
N ALA A 544 -20.99 17.26 20.33
CA ALA A 544 -19.70 17.36 21.01
C ALA A 544 -19.51 16.39 22.18
N VAL A 545 -20.59 15.74 22.65
CA VAL A 545 -20.54 14.76 23.74
C VAL A 545 -20.17 13.36 23.23
N CYS A 546 -20.27 13.10 21.94
CA CYS A 546 -20.06 11.78 21.35
C CYS A 546 -18.66 11.66 20.74
N THR A 547 -17.98 10.52 20.94
CA THR A 547 -16.69 10.24 20.29
C THR A 547 -16.79 10.26 18.76
N SER A 548 -17.94 9.89 18.20
CA SER A 548 -18.22 9.97 16.76
C SER A 548 -18.50 11.39 16.25
N GLY A 549 -18.69 12.35 17.16
CA GLY A 549 -19.16 13.70 16.84
C GLY A 549 -20.60 13.76 16.33
N TYR A 550 -21.42 12.73 16.51
CA TYR A 550 -22.82 12.71 16.07
C TYR A 550 -23.78 12.18 17.14
N CYS A 551 -24.77 13.01 17.50
CA CYS A 551 -25.85 12.70 18.44
C CYS A 551 -27.17 12.58 17.69
N ARG A 552 -27.64 11.34 17.47
CA ARG A 552 -28.88 11.05 16.75
C ARG A 552 -30.09 11.32 17.66
N LYS A 553 -30.77 12.44 17.42
CA LYS A 553 -32.02 12.81 18.10
C LYS A 553 -33.25 12.30 17.32
N PRO A 554 -34.13 11.49 17.94
CA PRO A 554 -35.36 11.03 17.28
C PRO A 554 -36.26 12.21 16.94
N LEU A 555 -37.02 12.09 15.84
CA LEU A 555 -38.10 13.03 15.53
C LEU A 555 -39.27 12.76 16.49
N LEU A 556 -39.89 13.84 16.96
CA LEU A 556 -41.14 13.77 17.72
C LEU A 556 -42.31 13.51 16.76
N SER A 557 -43.49 13.23 17.32
CA SER A 557 -44.69 12.86 16.56
C SER A 557 -45.19 13.94 15.60
N ASP A 558 -44.74 15.19 15.75
CA ASP A 558 -45.04 16.31 14.86
C ASP A 558 -44.26 16.28 13.53
N GLY A 559 -43.35 15.31 13.35
CA GLY A 559 -42.56 15.14 12.13
C GLY A 559 -41.57 16.26 11.83
N THR A 560 -41.43 17.25 12.73
CA THR A 560 -40.64 18.47 12.49
C THR A 560 -39.69 18.79 13.64
N THR A 561 -40.11 18.59 14.89
CA THR A 561 -39.25 18.79 16.05
C THR A 561 -38.53 17.49 16.43
N ARG A 562 -37.42 17.65 17.15
CA ARG A 562 -36.59 16.52 17.62
C ARG A 562 -36.52 16.55 19.13
N ALA A 563 -36.41 15.36 19.72
CA ALA A 563 -36.24 15.23 21.16
C ALA A 563 -35.01 16.01 21.65
N ALA A 564 -35.07 16.53 22.87
CA ALA A 564 -33.96 17.27 23.48
C ALA A 564 -32.69 16.40 23.64
N SER A 565 -32.87 15.10 23.86
CA SER A 565 -31.83 14.08 23.96
C SER A 565 -31.85 13.11 22.78
N GLY A 566 -30.73 12.42 22.57
CA GLY A 566 -30.54 11.41 21.54
C GLY A 566 -29.51 10.38 21.96
N THR A 567 -28.99 9.65 20.97
CA THR A 567 -28.00 8.59 21.17
C THR A 567 -26.77 8.83 20.30
N CYS A 568 -25.57 8.66 20.83
CA CYS A 568 -24.33 8.74 20.07
C CYS A 568 -24.32 7.66 19.00
N ASP A 569 -24.11 8.05 17.75
CA ASP A 569 -24.20 7.15 16.60
C ASP A 569 -23.04 7.43 15.64
N THR A 570 -22.69 6.45 14.81
CA THR A 570 -21.64 6.60 13.79
C THR A 570 -22.11 7.47 12.64
N LYS A 571 -21.22 8.34 12.13
CA LYS A 571 -21.47 9.10 10.90
C LYS A 571 -21.52 8.16 9.70
N LYS A 572 -22.34 8.51 8.71
CA LYS A 572 -22.57 7.70 7.52
C LYS A 572 -21.74 8.18 6.33
N ALA A 573 -21.35 7.25 5.46
CA ALA A 573 -20.66 7.52 4.21
C ALA A 573 -21.56 8.23 3.17
N SER A 574 -20.96 8.81 2.12
CA SER A 574 -21.70 9.42 1.00
C SER A 574 -22.67 8.40 0.37
N GLY A 575 -23.84 8.88 -0.05
CA GLY A 575 -24.93 8.05 -0.59
C GLY A 575 -25.82 7.36 0.44
N ALA A 576 -25.42 7.29 1.71
CA ALA A 576 -26.25 6.69 2.76
C ALA A 576 -27.38 7.62 3.21
N LYS A 577 -28.56 7.04 3.56
CA LYS A 577 -29.71 7.83 4.04
C LYS A 577 -29.35 8.66 5.28
N CYS A 578 -29.56 9.97 5.17
CA CYS A 578 -29.29 10.95 6.21
C CYS A 578 -30.53 11.79 6.51
N TYR A 579 -30.57 12.32 7.72
CA TYR A 579 -31.66 13.19 8.18
C TYR A 579 -31.14 14.53 8.72
N GLN A 580 -29.82 14.67 8.85
CA GLN A 580 -29.13 15.85 9.36
C GLN A 580 -27.71 15.89 8.79
N ASN A 581 -27.22 17.10 8.56
CA ASN A 581 -25.85 17.40 8.15
C ASN A 581 -24.80 16.73 9.05
N GLY A 582 -24.98 16.80 10.38
CA GLY A 582 -24.05 16.19 11.34
C GLY A 582 -23.96 14.66 11.31
N GLY A 583 -24.91 13.97 10.66
CA GLY A 583 -24.92 12.51 10.54
C GLY A 583 -24.08 11.97 9.38
N CYS A 584 -23.51 12.85 8.55
CA CYS A 584 -22.70 12.49 7.39
C CYS A 584 -21.22 12.72 7.66
N LEU A 585 -20.35 11.86 7.10
CA LEU A 585 -18.90 12.05 7.15
C LEU A 585 -18.48 13.36 6.46
N SER A 586 -19.14 13.70 5.34
CA SER A 586 -18.98 14.98 4.64
C SER A 586 -19.54 16.19 5.39
N GLY A 587 -20.25 15.97 6.51
CA GLY A 587 -20.93 17.02 7.26
C GLY A 587 -22.15 17.62 6.55
N THR A 588 -22.55 17.10 5.39
CA THR A 588 -23.67 17.63 4.59
C THR A 588 -24.64 16.53 4.19
N CYS A 589 -25.93 16.77 4.42
CA CYS A 589 -27.04 15.90 4.05
C CYS A 589 -27.85 16.60 2.97
N ASP A 590 -27.95 16.00 1.77
CA ASP A 590 -28.83 16.53 0.72
C ASP A 590 -30.28 16.32 1.16
N LYS A 591 -30.92 17.40 1.61
CA LYS A 591 -32.30 17.36 2.11
C LYS A 591 -33.31 16.94 1.04
N THR A 592 -32.97 17.14 -0.23
CA THR A 592 -33.84 16.80 -1.37
C THR A 592 -33.85 15.30 -1.62
N LYS A 593 -32.68 14.67 -1.51
CA LYS A 593 -32.51 13.22 -1.75
C LYS A 593 -32.55 12.38 -0.47
N GLY A 594 -32.39 13.02 0.70
CA GLY A 594 -32.30 12.35 1.99
C GLY A 594 -31.06 11.47 2.12
N VAL A 595 -29.95 11.80 1.45
CA VAL A 595 -28.69 11.04 1.46
C VAL A 595 -27.47 11.94 1.69
N CYS A 596 -26.42 11.38 2.29
CA CYS A 596 -25.16 12.10 2.53
C CYS A 596 -24.55 12.50 1.20
N ALA A 597 -24.17 13.78 1.08
CA ALA A 597 -23.47 14.31 -0.08
C ALA A 597 -22.04 13.76 -0.14
#